data_AF-A0A6A5YY91-F1
#
_entry.id   AF-A0A6A5YY91-F1
#
_cell.length_a   1.000
_cell.length_b   1.000
_cell.length_c   1.000
_cell.angle_alpha   90.00
_cell.angle_beta   90.00
_cell.angle_gamma   90.00
#
_symmetry.space_group_name_H-M   'P 1'
#
loop_
_entity.id
_entity.type
_entity.pdbx_description
1 polymer ?
#
loop_
_entity_poly.entity_id
_entity_poly.type
_entity_poly.pdbx_seq_one_letter_code
_entity_poly.pdbx_strand_id
1 'polypeptide(L)'
;MASVFPSDGRRVVPVEYYESEDSTRDEIPSLPSEPEASTSIDDRIPADREANRRRDVLEVPPPKRYIPRPGRMIPSSTVRRPAYNAVYNAHMQQRFGQLQLDRALAVDTAPSMDAVVNGVPEQNISQGQDSQHYAARANHSWSEEMSAITAGNHTDAEAVLQTGIGSLQQQIKMLQDELYQLEDQEQRGSPKPYQVLYRIQQQMYFDHPEWTEGGKAIVSRVPVDNLDLFLERHKNVLFIVYRDFNDIQMPEKGSRLHQPRHSEESIHPVNKRLRSAIETVLRNNWRYESFVQKFYLTGEVKAPYLFIYHSRPYWTNLLSESPRRIREHLTIVARYVLQNYRHDICFSLETFWSHGLTVSIGALWQNLGLR
;
A
#
# COMPACT_ATOMS: atom_id res chain seq x y z
N MET A 1 46.95 -29.12 -32.87
CA MET A 1 47.05 -29.55 -31.46
C MET A 1 47.11 -28.30 -30.59
N ALA A 2 46.18 -28.24 -29.62
CA ALA A 2 46.14 -27.43 -28.39
C ALA A 2 46.36 -25.90 -28.44
N SER A 3 45.24 -25.19 -28.35
CA SER A 3 45.07 -23.83 -27.83
C SER A 3 45.16 -23.80 -26.30
N VAL A 4 45.81 -22.79 -25.71
CA VAL A 4 45.59 -22.39 -24.31
C VAL A 4 45.76 -20.87 -24.18
N PHE A 5 44.65 -20.17 -23.93
CA PHE A 5 44.63 -18.88 -23.21
C PHE A 5 44.65 -19.16 -21.70
N PRO A 6 45.06 -18.19 -20.87
CA PRO A 6 44.01 -17.57 -20.07
C PRO A 6 44.11 -16.05 -19.96
N SER A 7 42.90 -15.50 -20.01
CA SER A 7 42.44 -14.19 -19.60
C SER A 7 42.41 -14.05 -18.08
N ASP A 8 42.98 -12.97 -17.54
CA ASP A 8 42.54 -12.39 -16.28
C ASP A 8 42.67 -10.86 -16.35
N GLY A 9 41.55 -10.19 -16.56
CA GLY A 9 41.43 -8.74 -16.70
C GLY A 9 40.42 -8.21 -15.70
N ARG A 10 40.74 -8.29 -14.41
CA ARG A 10 39.98 -7.60 -13.35
C ARG A 10 40.40 -6.14 -13.31
N ARG A 11 39.50 -5.25 -13.75
CA ARG A 11 39.58 -3.81 -13.43
C ARG A 11 39.09 -3.61 -12.01
N VAL A 12 40.03 -3.26 -11.13
CA VAL A 12 39.75 -2.70 -9.80
C VAL A 12 39.49 -1.20 -10.00
N VAL A 13 38.32 -0.73 -9.58
CA VAL A 13 38.01 0.71 -9.51
C VAL A 13 38.25 1.14 -8.06
N PRO A 14 39.13 2.11 -7.79
CA PRO A 14 39.33 2.62 -6.43
C PRO A 14 38.13 3.46 -6.00
N VAL A 15 37.68 3.22 -4.76
CA VAL A 15 36.72 4.07 -4.06
C VAL A 15 37.54 5.15 -3.34
N GLU A 16 37.50 6.37 -3.86
CA GLU A 16 38.06 7.54 -3.19
C GLU A 16 37.11 7.95 -2.06
N TYR A 17 37.62 7.94 -0.83
CA TYR A 17 36.95 8.51 0.33
C TYR A 17 37.19 10.02 0.31
N TYR A 18 36.11 10.80 0.20
CA TYR A 18 36.15 12.23 0.50
C TYR A 18 36.02 12.42 2.02
N GLU A 19 37.15 12.71 2.66
CA GLU A 19 37.17 13.28 4.00
C GLU A 19 36.55 14.69 3.93
N SER A 20 35.47 14.89 4.68
CA SER A 20 34.79 16.18 4.81
C SER A 20 35.40 16.87 6.03
N GLU A 21 36.26 17.86 5.79
CA GLU A 21 36.81 18.70 6.84
C GLU A 21 35.77 19.68 7.39
N ASP A 22 35.95 19.97 8.68
CA ASP A 22 35.18 20.83 9.55
C ASP A 22 34.78 22.18 8.95
N SER A 23 33.47 22.45 8.92
CA SER A 23 32.93 23.80 8.75
C SER A 23 32.56 24.37 10.12
N THR A 24 33.40 25.30 10.53
CA THR A 24 33.25 26.34 11.56
C THR A 24 31.81 26.77 11.88
N ARG A 25 31.57 26.86 13.20
CA ARG A 25 30.64 27.77 13.89
C ARG A 25 30.53 29.12 13.17
N ASP A 26 29.32 29.67 13.10
CA ASP A 26 29.08 31.08 13.40
C ASP A 26 27.62 31.35 13.79
N GLU A 27 27.53 31.92 15.00
CA GLU A 27 26.69 33.02 15.49
C GLU A 27 25.22 33.18 15.02
N ILE A 28 24.36 33.17 16.04
CA ILE A 28 22.95 33.55 16.04
C ILE A 28 22.85 35.08 16.03
N PRO A 29 22.14 35.71 15.07
CA PRO A 29 21.69 37.08 15.23
C PRO A 29 20.26 37.10 15.78
N SER A 30 20.13 37.71 16.96
CA SER A 30 18.88 38.06 17.61
C SER A 30 17.99 38.91 16.69
N LEU A 31 16.74 38.49 16.50
CA LEU A 31 15.71 39.28 15.81
C LEU A 31 15.11 40.32 16.76
N PRO A 32 14.98 41.59 16.32
CA PRO A 32 14.27 42.61 17.08
C PRO A 32 12.75 42.53 16.90
N SER A 33 12.10 42.98 17.97
CA SER A 33 10.68 43.06 18.27
C SER A 33 9.82 43.77 17.20
N GLU A 34 8.55 43.38 17.17
CA GLU A 34 7.43 43.99 16.44
C GLU A 34 7.36 45.52 16.53
N PRO A 35 6.66 46.14 15.58
CA PRO A 35 5.50 46.89 16.03
C PRO A 35 4.21 46.58 15.26
N GLU A 36 3.13 46.49 16.03
CA GLU A 36 1.75 46.52 15.61
C GLU A 36 1.45 47.76 14.76
N ALA A 37 0.85 47.55 13.58
CA ALA A 37 0.29 48.62 12.77
C ALA A 37 -1.11 48.22 12.29
N SER A 38 -2.10 48.61 13.09
CA SER A 38 -3.50 48.71 12.72
C SER A 38 -3.67 49.64 11.51
N THR A 39 -4.18 49.12 10.40
CA THR A 39 -4.72 49.95 9.32
C THR A 39 -6.07 49.40 8.87
N SER A 40 -7.11 50.18 9.18
CA SER A 40 -8.44 50.07 8.57
C SER A 40 -8.32 50.45 7.09
N ILE A 41 -8.75 49.56 6.21
CA ILE A 41 -8.89 49.86 4.78
C ILE A 41 -10.37 49.96 4.48
N ASP A 42 -10.78 51.21 4.29
CA ASP A 42 -12.04 51.67 3.77
C ASP A 42 -12.33 51.13 2.37
N ASP A 43 -13.62 50.83 2.17
CA ASP A 43 -14.29 50.72 0.88
C ASP A 43 -14.00 51.91 -0.03
N ARG A 44 -13.48 51.64 -1.23
CA ARG A 44 -13.73 52.46 -2.43
C ARG A 44 -13.36 51.70 -3.69
N ILE A 45 -14.39 51.23 -4.38
CA ILE A 45 -14.37 50.77 -5.77
C ILE A 45 -14.25 52.00 -6.68
N PRO A 46 -13.29 52.05 -7.61
CA PRO A 46 -13.43 52.86 -8.82
C PRO A 46 -13.72 51.93 -10.00
N ALA A 47 -14.93 52.06 -10.53
CA ALA A 47 -15.21 51.76 -11.92
C ALA A 47 -14.37 52.71 -12.78
N ASP A 48 -13.42 52.16 -13.55
CA ASP A 48 -12.93 52.69 -14.83
C ASP A 48 -11.65 51.96 -15.24
N ARG A 49 -11.79 50.84 -15.96
CA ARG A 49 -10.70 50.28 -16.78
C ARG A 49 -11.19 49.31 -17.86
N GLU A 50 -12.19 49.74 -18.64
CA GLU A 50 -12.69 49.02 -19.82
C GLU A 50 -12.27 49.74 -21.12
N ALA A 51 -10.98 50.05 -21.29
CA ALA A 51 -10.52 50.77 -22.50
C ALA A 51 -9.08 50.46 -22.96
N ASN A 52 -8.50 49.28 -22.66
CA ASN A 52 -7.17 48.95 -23.17
C ASN A 52 -6.94 47.47 -23.52
N ARG A 53 -7.90 46.83 -24.21
CA ARG A 53 -7.78 45.46 -24.74
C ARG A 53 -7.69 45.42 -26.27
N ARG A 54 -6.90 46.30 -26.89
CA ARG A 54 -6.58 46.18 -28.32
C ARG A 54 -5.12 46.54 -28.58
N ARG A 55 -4.33 45.48 -28.82
CA ARG A 55 -3.02 45.39 -29.48
C ARG A 55 -1.97 44.80 -28.55
N ASP A 56 -1.85 43.47 -28.62
CA ASP A 56 -0.57 42.77 -28.61
C ASP A 56 -0.79 41.45 -29.35
N VAL A 57 -0.72 41.54 -30.68
CA VAL A 57 -0.62 40.38 -31.57
C VAL A 57 0.83 39.94 -31.48
N LEU A 58 1.09 38.94 -30.64
CA LEU A 58 2.37 38.21 -30.62
C LEU A 58 2.54 37.53 -31.98
N GLU A 59 3.48 38.04 -32.78
CA GLU A 59 3.99 37.37 -33.97
C GLU A 59 4.56 36.01 -33.57
N VAL A 60 3.89 34.94 -34.01
CA VAL A 60 4.40 33.57 -33.93
C VAL A 60 5.49 33.43 -35.01
N PRO A 61 6.75 33.16 -34.66
CA PRO A 61 7.79 32.94 -35.65
C PRO A 61 7.48 31.66 -36.46
N PRO A 62 7.69 31.67 -37.78
CA PRO A 62 7.34 30.53 -38.62
C PRO A 62 8.19 29.29 -38.27
N PRO A 63 7.64 28.07 -38.44
CA PRO A 63 8.34 26.85 -38.12
C PRO A 63 9.57 26.68 -39.04
N LYS A 64 10.73 26.50 -38.40
CA LYS A 64 11.99 26.22 -39.10
C LYS A 64 11.85 24.93 -39.90
N ARG A 65 11.90 25.04 -41.23
CA ARG A 65 11.97 23.91 -42.15
C ARG A 65 13.25 23.12 -41.88
N TYR A 66 13.09 21.85 -41.50
CA TYR A 66 14.18 20.92 -41.34
C TYR A 66 14.70 20.52 -42.73
N ILE A 67 15.90 20.99 -43.10
CA ILE A 67 16.60 20.53 -44.30
C ILE A 67 17.43 19.31 -43.88
N PRO A 68 17.15 18.10 -44.41
CA PRO A 68 17.96 16.93 -44.09
C PRO A 68 19.36 17.11 -44.66
N ARG A 69 20.39 16.96 -43.82
CA ARG A 69 21.78 16.87 -44.27
C ARG A 69 21.97 15.57 -45.07
N PRO A 70 22.45 15.63 -46.32
CA PRO A 70 22.83 14.43 -47.05
C PRO A 70 24.20 13.94 -46.53
N GLY A 71 24.29 12.64 -46.23
CA GLY A 71 25.59 11.99 -46.02
C GLY A 71 25.83 11.45 -44.62
N ARG A 72 25.14 10.35 -44.28
CA ARG A 72 25.75 9.25 -43.52
C ARG A 72 24.99 7.97 -43.84
N MET A 73 25.53 7.18 -44.76
CA MET A 73 25.09 5.81 -44.97
C MET A 73 25.42 5.00 -43.71
N ILE A 74 24.38 4.57 -43.02
CA ILE A 74 24.48 3.54 -41.98
C ILE A 74 24.15 2.22 -42.69
N PRO A 75 25.01 1.19 -42.62
CA PRO A 75 24.74 -0.09 -43.25
C PRO A 75 23.53 -0.76 -42.60
N SER A 76 22.55 -1.12 -43.43
CA SER A 76 21.38 -1.91 -43.02
C SER A 76 21.83 -3.28 -42.53
N SER A 77 21.88 -3.46 -41.21
CA SER A 77 21.86 -4.79 -40.61
C SER A 77 20.42 -5.31 -40.61
N THR A 78 20.15 -6.24 -41.52
CA THR A 78 18.97 -7.10 -41.53
C THR A 78 18.86 -7.85 -40.20
N VAL A 79 18.10 -7.28 -39.26
CA VAL A 79 17.65 -7.99 -38.06
C VAL A 79 16.56 -8.97 -38.51
N ARG A 80 16.93 -10.23 -38.71
CA ARG A 80 16.00 -11.36 -38.78
C ARG A 80 15.26 -11.43 -37.44
N ARG A 81 14.02 -10.93 -37.40
CA ARG A 81 13.08 -11.22 -36.31
C ARG A 81 12.66 -12.69 -36.44
N PRO A 82 12.82 -13.54 -35.40
CA PRO A 82 12.43 -14.93 -35.48
C PRO A 82 10.90 -15.08 -35.51
N ALA A 83 10.45 -16.11 -36.22
CA ALA A 83 9.07 -16.47 -36.54
C ALA A 83 8.15 -16.82 -35.34
N TYR A 84 8.49 -16.38 -34.12
CA TYR A 84 7.76 -16.71 -32.90
C TYR A 84 6.34 -16.14 -32.86
N ASN A 85 6.09 -14.99 -33.48
CA ASN A 85 4.74 -14.40 -33.51
C ASN A 85 3.75 -15.14 -34.42
N ALA A 86 4.23 -15.85 -35.44
CA ALA A 86 3.33 -16.57 -36.36
C ALA A 86 2.75 -17.84 -35.72
N VAL A 87 3.56 -18.57 -34.96
CA VAL A 87 3.14 -19.80 -34.27
C VAL A 87 2.17 -19.48 -33.13
N TYR A 88 2.43 -18.40 -32.37
CA TYR A 88 1.54 -17.98 -31.29
C TYR A 88 0.16 -17.53 -31.80
N ASN A 89 0.12 -16.76 -32.89
CA ASN A 89 -1.14 -16.31 -33.48
C ASN A 89 -1.95 -17.46 -34.08
N ALA A 90 -1.30 -18.46 -34.69
CA ALA A 90 -1.98 -19.65 -35.21
C ALA A 90 -2.60 -20.50 -34.09
N HIS A 91 -1.88 -20.69 -32.99
CA HIS A 91 -2.39 -21.43 -31.83
C HIS A 91 -3.58 -20.72 -31.15
N MET A 92 -3.54 -19.39 -31.06
CA MET A 92 -4.66 -18.61 -30.50
C MET A 92 -5.91 -18.65 -31.37
N GLN A 93 -5.77 -18.60 -32.70
CA GLN A 93 -6.90 -18.73 -33.62
C GLN A 93 -7.54 -20.12 -33.56
N GLN A 94 -6.74 -21.18 -33.44
CA GLN A 94 -7.24 -22.55 -33.32
C GLN A 94 -8.03 -22.75 -32.01
N ARG A 95 -7.54 -22.18 -30.90
CA ARG A 95 -8.22 -22.26 -29.59
C ARG A 95 -9.55 -21.49 -29.57
N PHE A 96 -9.61 -20.35 -30.25
CA PHE A 96 -10.84 -19.56 -30.35
C PHE A 96 -11.91 -20.27 -31.18
N GLY A 97 -11.50 -20.98 -32.24
CA GLY A 97 -12.41 -21.82 -33.03
C GLY A 97 -12.99 -22.99 -32.22
N GLN A 98 -12.17 -23.64 -31.39
CA GLN A 98 -12.60 -24.75 -30.53
C GLN A 98 -13.67 -24.32 -29.52
N LEU A 99 -13.48 -23.16 -28.87
CA LEU A 99 -14.43 -22.62 -27.88
C LEU A 99 -15.79 -22.23 -28.49
N GLN A 100 -15.82 -21.81 -29.76
CA GLN A 100 -17.08 -21.56 -30.45
C GLN A 100 -17.82 -22.85 -30.78
N LEU A 101 -17.09 -23.93 -31.11
CA LEU A 101 -17.67 -25.24 -31.36
C LEU A 101 -18.25 -25.86 -30.07
N ASP A 102 -17.51 -25.79 -28.96
CA ASP A 102 -17.96 -26.29 -27.66
C ASP A 102 -19.18 -25.52 -27.15
N ARG A 103 -19.25 -24.21 -27.42
CA ARG A 103 -20.41 -23.38 -27.09
C ARG A 103 -21.63 -23.72 -27.96
N ALA A 104 -21.44 -24.06 -29.24
CA ALA A 104 -22.53 -24.48 -30.11
C ALA A 104 -23.11 -25.84 -29.69
N LEU A 105 -22.26 -26.76 -29.20
CA LEU A 105 -22.69 -28.07 -28.72
C LEU A 105 -23.38 -28.03 -27.34
N ALA A 106 -23.14 -26.99 -26.54
CA ALA A 106 -23.75 -26.82 -25.22
C ALA A 106 -25.18 -26.25 -25.25
N VAL A 107 -25.68 -25.78 -26.40
CA VAL A 107 -27.01 -25.13 -26.50
C VAL A 107 -28.16 -26.14 -26.65
N ASP A 108 -27.90 -27.38 -27.04
CA ASP A 108 -28.95 -28.38 -27.29
C ASP A 108 -29.29 -29.28 -26.08
N THR A 109 -28.75 -28.99 -24.89
CA THR A 109 -28.97 -29.81 -23.68
C THR A 109 -29.52 -29.03 -22.48
N ALA A 110 -30.49 -28.15 -22.69
CA ALA A 110 -31.26 -27.53 -21.60
C ALA A 110 -32.68 -28.12 -21.56
N PRO A 111 -33.06 -28.87 -20.51
CA PRO A 111 -34.45 -29.29 -20.32
C PRO A 111 -35.30 -28.08 -19.91
N SER A 112 -36.42 -27.92 -20.61
CA SER A 112 -37.52 -27.02 -20.28
C SER A 112 -37.98 -27.19 -18.83
N MET A 113 -37.78 -26.18 -17.99
CA MET A 113 -38.42 -26.08 -16.67
C MET A 113 -39.37 -24.88 -16.65
N ASP A 114 -40.62 -25.17 -16.96
CA ASP A 114 -41.75 -24.38 -16.49
C ASP A 114 -42.14 -24.83 -15.09
N ALA A 115 -42.53 -23.86 -14.27
CA ALA A 115 -43.16 -23.97 -12.96
C ALA A 115 -42.27 -24.49 -11.80
N VAL A 116 -42.01 -23.62 -10.83
CA VAL A 116 -42.53 -23.73 -9.45
C VAL A 116 -42.17 -22.46 -8.69
N VAL A 117 -43.24 -21.78 -8.26
CA VAL A 117 -43.26 -20.71 -7.27
C VAL A 117 -43.15 -21.34 -5.88
N ASN A 118 -42.17 -20.92 -5.06
CA ASN A 118 -42.21 -20.72 -3.60
C ASN A 118 -40.85 -20.97 -2.93
N GLY A 119 -40.49 -20.07 -2.00
CA GLY A 119 -39.61 -20.37 -0.86
C GLY A 119 -38.14 -20.01 -1.03
N VAL A 120 -37.78 -18.77 -0.67
CA VAL A 120 -36.40 -18.41 -0.35
C VAL A 120 -36.12 -18.91 1.08
N PRO A 121 -35.07 -19.74 1.31
CA PRO A 121 -34.70 -20.13 2.66
C PRO A 121 -33.85 -19.04 3.32
N GLU A 122 -34.32 -18.54 4.46
CA GLU A 122 -33.54 -17.75 5.41
C GLU A 122 -32.32 -18.58 5.86
N GLN A 123 -31.12 -18.11 5.52
CA GLN A 123 -29.90 -18.67 6.06
C GLN A 123 -29.67 -18.15 7.49
N ASN A 124 -29.93 -19.05 8.44
CA ASN A 124 -29.43 -19.15 9.81
C ASN A 124 -28.38 -18.11 10.26
N ILE A 125 -28.84 -17.13 11.04
CA ILE A 125 -28.05 -16.35 11.99
C ILE A 125 -28.06 -17.14 13.31
N SER A 126 -27.21 -18.16 13.43
CA SER A 126 -27.14 -19.02 14.64
C SER A 126 -25.74 -19.04 15.29
N GLN A 127 -24.92 -18.02 15.08
CA GLN A 127 -23.60 -17.88 15.72
C GLN A 127 -23.57 -16.91 16.92
N GLY A 128 -24.70 -16.28 17.27
CA GLY A 128 -24.75 -15.31 18.38
C GLY A 128 -24.99 -15.91 19.78
N GLN A 129 -25.41 -17.18 19.89
CA GLN A 129 -25.79 -17.78 21.18
C GLN A 129 -24.60 -18.43 21.92
N ASP A 130 -23.58 -18.90 21.19
CA ASP A 130 -22.42 -19.55 21.82
C ASP A 130 -21.57 -18.54 22.61
N SER A 131 -21.38 -17.32 22.09
CA SER A 131 -20.61 -16.27 22.78
C SER A 131 -21.24 -15.81 24.11
N GLN A 132 -22.57 -15.87 24.25
CA GLN A 132 -23.25 -15.51 25.51
C GLN A 132 -23.04 -16.55 26.62
N HIS A 133 -22.91 -17.83 26.25
CA HIS A 133 -22.67 -18.91 27.22
C HIS A 133 -21.26 -18.88 27.83
N TYR A 134 -20.25 -18.42 27.08
CA TYR A 134 -18.88 -18.30 27.61
C TYR A 134 -18.71 -17.11 28.57
N ALA A 135 -19.32 -15.96 28.30
CA ALA A 135 -19.26 -14.79 29.18
C ALA A 135 -19.92 -15.05 30.55
N ALA A 136 -21.06 -15.76 30.55
CA ALA A 136 -21.75 -16.13 31.79
C ALA A 136 -20.93 -17.11 32.65
N ARG A 137 -20.21 -18.06 32.02
CA ARG A 137 -19.40 -19.05 32.72
C ARG A 137 -18.12 -18.46 33.33
N ALA A 138 -17.49 -17.51 32.65
CA ALA A 138 -16.28 -16.83 33.17
C ALA A 138 -16.60 -15.94 34.38
N ASN A 139 -17.74 -15.26 34.38
CA ASN A 139 -18.16 -14.39 35.50
C ASN A 139 -18.50 -15.18 36.78
N HIS A 140 -19.02 -16.40 36.66
CA HIS A 140 -19.32 -17.24 37.82
C HIS A 140 -18.06 -17.75 38.53
N SER A 141 -17.02 -18.15 37.78
CA SER A 141 -15.77 -18.65 38.35
C SER A 141 -15.04 -17.59 39.17
N TRP A 142 -15.01 -16.35 38.66
CA TRP A 142 -14.33 -15.23 39.33
C TRP A 142 -15.01 -14.81 40.63
N SER A 143 -16.35 -14.83 40.66
CA SER A 143 -17.12 -14.47 41.85
C SER A 143 -16.92 -15.47 42.99
N GLU A 144 -16.82 -16.77 42.69
CA GLU A 144 -16.60 -17.81 43.70
C GLU A 144 -15.18 -17.73 44.28
N GLU A 145 -14.17 -17.52 43.43
CA GLU A 145 -12.77 -17.39 43.86
C GLU A 145 -12.56 -16.16 44.76
N MET A 146 -13.17 -15.02 44.43
CA MET A 146 -13.09 -13.80 45.24
C MET A 146 -13.88 -13.92 46.56
N SER A 147 -14.95 -14.70 46.58
CA SER A 147 -15.72 -14.94 47.81
C SER A 147 -14.95 -15.77 48.83
N ALA A 148 -14.12 -16.72 48.38
CA ALA A 148 -13.29 -17.55 49.25
C ALA A 148 -12.17 -16.73 49.94
N ILE A 149 -11.65 -15.69 49.28
CA ILE A 149 -10.61 -14.80 49.82
C ILE A 149 -11.12 -13.98 51.01
N THR A 150 -12.42 -13.70 51.04
CA THR A 150 -13.04 -12.85 52.07
C THR A 150 -13.31 -13.62 53.38
N ALA A 151 -13.20 -14.96 53.38
CA ALA A 151 -13.71 -15.81 54.45
C ALA A 151 -12.70 -16.28 55.52
N GLY A 152 -11.41 -15.95 55.45
CA GLY A 152 -10.55 -15.94 56.66
C GLY A 152 -9.16 -16.56 56.60
N ASN A 153 -8.34 -16.12 57.57
CA ASN A 153 -6.95 -16.45 57.91
C ASN A 153 -5.84 -15.92 56.97
N HIS A 154 -5.53 -14.64 57.19
CA HIS A 154 -4.36 -13.93 56.69
C HIS A 154 -3.04 -14.41 57.31
N THR A 155 -2.34 -15.31 56.63
CA THR A 155 -0.86 -15.32 56.68
C THR A 155 -0.21 -15.31 55.31
N ASP A 156 -0.99 -15.30 54.22
CA ASP A 156 -0.41 -15.25 52.87
C ASP A 156 -1.25 -14.43 51.88
N ALA A 157 -1.69 -13.25 52.33
CA ALA A 157 -2.47 -12.32 51.50
C ALA A 157 -1.73 -11.93 50.21
N GLU A 158 -0.40 -11.92 50.25
CA GLU A 158 0.43 -11.61 49.09
C GLU A 158 0.42 -12.73 48.04
N ALA A 159 0.51 -13.99 48.45
CA ALA A 159 0.40 -15.13 47.52
C ALA A 159 -0.97 -15.18 46.83
N VAL A 160 -2.04 -14.84 47.54
CA VAL A 160 -3.40 -14.77 46.99
C VAL A 160 -3.51 -13.65 45.94
N LEU A 161 -2.97 -12.47 46.23
CA LEU A 161 -2.96 -11.35 45.28
C LEU A 161 -2.12 -11.66 44.03
N GLN A 162 -0.96 -12.28 44.20
CA GLN A 162 -0.11 -12.68 43.06
C GLN A 162 -0.80 -13.73 42.18
N THR A 163 -1.50 -14.69 42.78
CA THR A 163 -2.28 -15.69 42.03
C THR A 163 -3.41 -15.02 41.24
N GLY A 164 -4.12 -14.06 41.85
CA GLY A 164 -5.18 -13.29 41.20
C GLY A 164 -4.65 -12.44 40.03
N ILE A 165 -3.51 -11.76 40.20
CA ILE A 165 -2.86 -10.97 39.13
C ILE A 165 -2.47 -11.89 37.97
N GLY A 166 -1.89 -13.07 38.25
CA GLY A 166 -1.53 -14.04 37.21
C GLY A 166 -2.75 -14.53 36.42
N SER A 167 -3.85 -14.84 37.10
CA SER A 167 -5.13 -15.23 36.48
C SER A 167 -5.69 -14.13 35.57
N LEU A 168 -5.70 -12.88 36.04
CA LEU A 168 -6.13 -11.72 35.23
C LEU A 168 -5.25 -11.52 34.00
N GLN A 169 -3.93 -11.61 34.14
CA GLN A 169 -3.01 -11.45 33.01
C GLN A 169 -3.23 -12.54 31.95
N GLN A 170 -3.46 -13.79 32.38
CA GLN A 170 -3.79 -14.89 31.48
C GLN A 170 -5.13 -14.67 30.77
N GLN A 171 -6.15 -14.17 31.49
CA GLN A 171 -7.45 -13.87 30.91
C GLN A 171 -7.39 -12.71 29.91
N ILE A 172 -6.65 -11.65 30.21
CA ILE A 172 -6.40 -10.54 29.27
C ILE A 172 -5.75 -11.07 28.00
N LYS A 173 -4.73 -11.92 28.12
CA LYS A 173 -4.06 -12.53 26.98
C LYS A 173 -5.02 -13.37 26.12
N MET A 174 -5.85 -14.21 26.73
CA MET A 174 -6.83 -15.01 26.00
C MET A 174 -7.85 -14.13 25.25
N LEU A 175 -8.35 -13.08 25.89
CA LEU A 175 -9.29 -12.15 25.25
C LEU A 175 -8.63 -11.38 24.09
N GLN A 176 -7.36 -11.00 24.23
CA GLN A 176 -6.59 -10.37 23.15
C GLN A 176 -6.40 -11.32 21.95
N ASP A 177 -6.06 -12.58 22.21
CA ASP A 177 -5.92 -13.61 21.18
C ASP A 177 -7.26 -13.89 20.47
N GLU A 178 -8.38 -13.90 21.21
CA GLU A 178 -9.73 -14.09 20.65
C GLU A 178 -10.16 -12.90 19.78
N LEU A 179 -9.97 -11.66 20.24
CA LEU A 179 -10.24 -10.46 19.45
C LEU A 179 -9.44 -10.45 18.15
N TYR A 180 -8.17 -10.87 18.20
CA TYR A 180 -7.33 -11.00 17.01
C TYR A 180 -7.88 -12.03 16.01
N GLN A 181 -8.38 -13.17 16.50
CA GLN A 181 -8.99 -14.19 15.65
C GLN A 181 -10.30 -13.73 15.00
N LEU A 182 -11.16 -13.05 15.76
CA LEU A 182 -12.41 -12.50 15.24
C LEU A 182 -12.16 -11.43 14.18
N GLU A 183 -11.18 -10.55 14.41
CA GLU A 183 -10.79 -9.56 13.42
C GLU A 183 -10.26 -10.21 12.13
N ASP A 184 -9.41 -11.24 12.24
CA ASP A 184 -8.92 -12.00 11.08
C ASP A 184 -10.07 -12.70 10.33
N GLN A 185 -11.08 -13.21 11.03
CA GLN A 185 -12.27 -13.80 10.40
C GLN A 185 -13.13 -12.77 9.67
N GLU A 186 -13.38 -11.61 10.28
CA GLU A 186 -14.14 -10.52 9.65
C GLU A 186 -13.39 -9.95 8.44
N GLN A 187 -12.06 -9.85 8.52
CA GLN A 187 -11.20 -9.44 7.42
C GLN A 187 -11.15 -10.48 6.29
N ARG A 188 -11.39 -11.76 6.56
CA ARG A 188 -11.51 -12.80 5.52
C ARG A 188 -12.83 -12.72 4.76
N GLY A 189 -13.91 -12.28 5.42
CA GLY A 189 -15.23 -12.14 4.81
C GLY A 189 -15.41 -10.85 4.00
N SER A 190 -14.76 -9.77 4.44
CA SER A 190 -14.85 -8.47 3.75
C SER A 190 -13.85 -8.38 2.58
N PRO A 191 -14.28 -7.95 1.39
CA PRO A 191 -13.39 -7.86 0.25
C PRO A 191 -12.36 -6.76 0.50
N LYS A 192 -11.08 -7.14 0.53
CA LYS A 192 -9.97 -6.26 0.88
C LYS A 192 -10.02 -4.96 0.04
N PRO A 193 -9.89 -3.78 0.66
CA PRO A 193 -9.95 -2.51 -0.05
C PRO A 193 -8.68 -2.21 -0.86
N TYR A 194 -7.73 -3.16 -0.93
CA TYR A 194 -6.51 -3.07 -1.70
C TYR A 194 -6.11 -4.44 -2.26
N GLN A 195 -5.35 -4.43 -3.35
CA GLN A 195 -4.78 -5.63 -3.96
C GLN A 195 -3.25 -5.52 -3.99
N VAL A 196 -2.54 -6.58 -3.59
CA VAL A 196 -1.08 -6.66 -3.74
C VAL A 196 -0.77 -7.39 -5.04
N LEU A 197 0.10 -6.83 -5.86
CA LEU A 197 0.61 -7.42 -7.10
C LEU A 197 2.14 -7.46 -7.05
N TYR A 198 2.70 -8.54 -7.57
CA TYR A 198 4.15 -8.77 -7.59
C TYR A 198 4.69 -8.49 -9.00
N ARG A 199 5.74 -7.66 -9.12
CA ARG A 199 6.38 -7.33 -10.41
C ARG A 199 7.73 -8.02 -10.56
N ILE A 200 7.88 -8.83 -11.61
CA ILE A 200 9.13 -9.49 -11.99
C ILE A 200 9.42 -9.10 -13.44
N GLN A 201 10.52 -8.38 -13.68
CA GLN A 201 10.93 -7.96 -15.03
C GLN A 201 9.79 -7.29 -15.84
N GLN A 202 9.01 -6.42 -15.18
CA GLN A 202 7.83 -5.70 -15.70
C GLN A 202 6.52 -6.49 -15.80
N GLN A 203 6.54 -7.82 -15.69
CA GLN A 203 5.30 -8.62 -15.66
C GLN A 203 4.69 -8.62 -14.25
N MET A 204 3.37 -8.46 -14.17
CA MET A 204 2.60 -8.48 -12.91
C MET A 204 2.03 -9.87 -12.63
N TYR A 205 1.98 -10.23 -11.35
CA TYR A 205 1.46 -11.51 -10.87
C TYR A 205 0.61 -11.35 -9.61
N PHE A 206 -0.36 -12.25 -9.43
CA PHE A 206 -1.23 -12.29 -8.25
C PHE A 206 -0.64 -13.08 -7.08
N ASP A 207 0.19 -14.08 -7.35
CA ASP A 207 0.83 -14.93 -6.36
C ASP A 207 2.24 -14.43 -6.01
N HIS A 208 2.63 -14.63 -4.75
CA HIS A 208 3.97 -14.29 -4.29
C HIS A 208 5.01 -15.15 -5.03
N PRO A 209 6.12 -14.58 -5.52
CA PRO A 209 7.16 -15.36 -6.18
C PRO A 209 7.79 -16.39 -5.24
N GLU A 210 8.15 -17.54 -5.80
CA GLU A 210 8.86 -18.63 -5.12
C GLU A 210 10.24 -18.85 -5.75
N TRP A 211 11.21 -19.29 -4.96
CA TRP A 211 12.50 -19.73 -5.48
C TRP A 211 12.33 -21.01 -6.30
N THR A 212 12.97 -21.08 -7.47
CA THR A 212 13.09 -22.33 -8.23
C THR A 212 13.99 -23.32 -7.50
N GLU A 213 13.93 -24.59 -7.89
CA GLU A 213 14.86 -25.61 -7.39
C GLU A 213 16.32 -25.13 -7.52
N GLY A 214 17.03 -25.11 -6.39
CA GLY A 214 18.40 -24.62 -6.30
C GLY A 214 18.57 -23.10 -6.09
N GLY A 215 17.51 -22.33 -5.86
CA GLY A 215 17.59 -20.91 -5.47
C GLY A 215 18.19 -19.98 -6.53
N LYS A 216 18.14 -20.39 -7.80
CA LYS A 216 18.79 -19.65 -8.91
C LYS A 216 17.93 -18.58 -9.54
N ALA A 217 16.62 -18.74 -9.49
CA ALA A 217 15.65 -17.82 -10.06
C ALA A 217 14.42 -17.77 -9.16
N ILE A 218 13.61 -16.73 -9.35
CA ILE A 218 12.26 -16.68 -8.80
C ILE A 218 11.25 -16.91 -9.92
N VAL A 219 10.14 -17.57 -9.60
CA VAL A 219 9.03 -17.81 -10.53
C VAL A 219 7.72 -17.51 -9.80
N SER A 220 6.78 -16.99 -10.56
CA SER A 220 5.40 -16.79 -10.15
C SER A 220 4.49 -17.41 -11.22
N ARG A 221 3.35 -17.96 -10.82
CA ARG A 221 2.55 -18.87 -11.65
C ARG A 221 1.28 -18.22 -12.18
N VAL A 222 0.80 -17.14 -11.57
CA VAL A 222 -0.49 -16.52 -11.87
C VAL A 222 -0.26 -15.11 -12.41
N PRO A 223 0.04 -14.95 -13.72
CA PRO A 223 0.22 -13.64 -14.32
C PRO A 223 -1.09 -12.85 -14.35
N VAL A 224 -0.96 -11.52 -14.31
CA VAL A 224 -2.06 -10.59 -14.52
C VAL A 224 -2.14 -10.26 -16.01
N ASP A 225 -3.06 -10.90 -16.73
CA ASP A 225 -3.22 -10.67 -18.18
C ASP A 225 -3.84 -9.30 -18.51
N ASN A 226 -4.84 -8.88 -17.72
CA ASN A 226 -5.56 -7.62 -17.93
C ASN A 226 -5.96 -7.00 -16.59
N LEU A 227 -5.16 -6.04 -16.15
CA LEU A 227 -5.38 -5.33 -14.89
C LEU A 227 -6.67 -4.49 -14.91
N ASP A 228 -6.98 -3.86 -16.04
CA ASP A 228 -8.17 -3.01 -16.18
C ASP A 228 -9.46 -3.81 -16.00
N LEU A 229 -9.54 -5.00 -16.64
CA LEU A 229 -10.68 -5.91 -16.48
C LEU A 229 -10.82 -6.42 -15.04
N PHE A 230 -9.68 -6.68 -14.37
CA PHE A 230 -9.69 -7.06 -12.95
C PHE A 230 -10.27 -5.94 -12.09
N LEU A 231 -9.85 -4.69 -12.30
CA LEU A 231 -10.33 -3.53 -11.55
C LEU A 231 -11.80 -3.21 -11.84
N GLU A 232 -12.27 -3.46 -13.06
CA GLU A 232 -13.68 -3.29 -13.42
C GLU A 232 -14.58 -4.28 -12.64
N ARG A 233 -14.09 -5.51 -12.42
CA ARG A 233 -14.78 -6.53 -11.62
C ARG A 233 -14.69 -6.28 -10.10
N HIS A 234 -13.60 -5.65 -9.64
CA HIS A 234 -13.33 -5.41 -8.21
C HIS A 234 -13.36 -3.92 -7.86
N LYS A 235 -14.54 -3.31 -7.98
CA LYS A 235 -14.73 -1.86 -7.77
C LYS A 235 -14.46 -1.38 -6.34
N ASN A 236 -14.36 -2.30 -5.39
CA ASN A 236 -14.04 -2.02 -3.99
C ASN A 236 -12.53 -1.79 -3.76
N VAL A 237 -11.66 -2.13 -4.73
CA VAL A 237 -10.21 -1.91 -4.64
C VAL A 237 -9.93 -0.40 -4.77
N LEU A 238 -9.43 0.20 -3.69
CA LEU A 238 -9.10 1.62 -3.62
C LEU A 238 -7.71 1.91 -4.19
N PHE A 239 -6.76 1.00 -3.97
CA PHE A 239 -5.39 1.10 -4.46
C PHE A 239 -4.76 -0.28 -4.66
N ILE A 240 -3.72 -0.32 -5.50
CA ILE A 240 -2.88 -1.48 -5.72
C ILE A 240 -1.54 -1.24 -5.03
N VAL A 241 -0.98 -2.27 -4.42
CA VAL A 241 0.39 -2.29 -3.92
C VAL A 241 1.23 -3.09 -4.89
N TYR A 242 2.27 -2.48 -5.46
CA TYR A 242 3.26 -3.19 -6.25
C TYR A 242 4.49 -3.52 -5.40
N ARG A 243 4.89 -4.78 -5.43
CA ARG A 243 6.13 -5.29 -4.83
C ARG A 243 7.08 -5.76 -5.92
N ASP A 244 8.22 -5.09 -6.03
CA ASP A 244 9.14 -5.23 -7.16
C ASP A 244 10.32 -6.15 -6.82
N PHE A 245 10.62 -7.09 -7.71
CA PHE A 245 11.72 -8.05 -7.58
C PHE A 245 12.77 -7.79 -8.66
N ASN A 246 13.22 -6.54 -8.79
CA ASN A 246 14.21 -6.16 -9.80
C ASN A 246 15.64 -6.45 -9.32
N ASP A 247 15.90 -6.33 -8.02
CA ASP A 247 17.21 -6.57 -7.40
C ASP A 247 17.11 -7.69 -6.36
N ILE A 248 17.21 -8.93 -6.84
CA ILE A 248 17.04 -10.11 -5.99
C ILE A 248 18.43 -10.63 -5.60
N GLN A 249 18.73 -10.56 -4.30
CA GLN A 249 19.92 -11.21 -3.76
C GLN A 249 19.71 -12.71 -3.73
N MET A 250 20.62 -13.46 -4.38
CA MET A 250 20.57 -14.92 -4.38
C MET A 250 20.81 -15.43 -2.94
N PRO A 251 20.06 -16.45 -2.49
CA PRO A 251 20.26 -17.04 -1.18
C PRO A 251 21.65 -17.68 -1.10
N GLU A 252 22.26 -17.60 0.08
CA GLU A 252 23.55 -18.25 0.31
C GLU A 252 23.44 -19.77 0.17
N LYS A 253 24.49 -20.41 -0.36
CA LYS A 253 24.52 -21.86 -0.53
C LYS A 253 24.40 -22.54 0.84
N GLY A 254 23.30 -23.27 1.04
CA GLY A 254 23.05 -24.02 2.28
C GLY A 254 22.13 -23.31 3.28
N SER A 255 21.71 -22.06 3.04
CA SER A 255 20.66 -21.44 3.84
C SER A 255 19.30 -22.05 3.50
N ARG A 256 18.40 -22.11 4.49
CA ARG A 256 16.99 -22.43 4.22
C ARG A 256 16.46 -21.37 3.24
N LEU A 257 15.81 -21.82 2.17
CA LEU A 257 15.24 -20.92 1.17
C LEU A 257 14.04 -20.21 1.81
N HIS A 258 14.27 -19.01 2.35
CA HIS A 258 13.18 -18.11 2.75
C HIS A 258 12.46 -17.59 1.51
N GLN A 259 11.20 -17.16 1.65
CA GLN A 259 10.49 -16.52 0.56
C GLN A 259 11.30 -15.32 0.03
N PRO A 260 11.38 -15.13 -1.31
CA PRO A 260 12.06 -13.99 -1.89
C PRO A 260 11.55 -12.68 -1.28
N ARG A 261 12.46 -11.77 -0.90
CA ARG A 261 12.08 -10.44 -0.43
C ARG A 261 11.99 -9.49 -1.62
N HIS A 262 10.98 -8.63 -1.64
CA HIS A 262 10.88 -7.56 -2.65
C HIS A 262 11.93 -6.47 -2.39
N SER A 263 12.44 -5.90 -3.47
CA SER A 263 13.43 -4.81 -3.46
C SER A 263 12.80 -3.43 -3.26
N GLU A 264 11.65 -3.18 -3.88
CA GLU A 264 10.91 -1.92 -3.76
C GLU A 264 9.42 -2.20 -3.53
N GLU A 265 8.74 -1.29 -2.82
CA GLU A 265 7.28 -1.27 -2.71
C GLU A 265 6.76 0.10 -3.18
N SER A 266 5.63 0.11 -3.88
CA SER A 266 4.92 1.32 -4.28
C SER A 266 3.40 1.12 -4.22
N ILE A 267 2.66 2.22 -4.06
CA ILE A 267 1.19 2.22 -4.08
C ILE A 267 0.67 2.99 -5.29
N HIS A 268 -0.25 2.38 -6.02
CA HIS A 268 -0.99 2.99 -7.13
C HIS A 268 -2.46 3.23 -6.75
N PRO A 269 -2.88 4.50 -6.57
CA PRO A 269 -4.26 4.81 -6.22
C PRO A 269 -5.20 4.62 -7.42
N VAL A 270 -6.03 3.58 -7.36
CA VAL A 270 -7.05 3.28 -8.40
C VAL A 270 -8.22 4.25 -8.28
N ASN A 271 -8.63 4.55 -7.04
CA ASN A 271 -9.72 5.48 -6.81
C ASN A 271 -9.29 6.93 -7.09
N LYS A 272 -9.98 7.61 -8.02
CA LYS A 272 -9.67 9.01 -8.40
C LYS A 272 -9.66 9.99 -7.24
N ARG A 273 -10.54 9.81 -6.24
CA ARG A 273 -10.59 10.69 -5.05
C ARG A 273 -9.39 10.46 -4.14
N LEU A 274 -8.99 9.20 -3.95
CA LEU A 274 -7.78 8.87 -3.21
C LEU A 274 -6.53 9.40 -3.93
N ARG A 275 -6.47 9.24 -5.26
CA ARG A 275 -5.39 9.80 -6.08
C ARG A 275 -5.22 11.30 -5.87
N SER A 276 -6.33 12.05 -5.99
CA SER A 276 -6.33 13.50 -5.78
C SER A 276 -5.96 13.88 -4.34
N ALA A 277 -6.40 13.12 -3.34
CA ALA A 277 -6.03 13.37 -1.96
C ALA A 277 -4.54 13.17 -1.71
N ILE A 278 -3.95 12.09 -2.22
CA ILE A 278 -2.50 11.83 -2.14
C ILE A 278 -1.73 12.92 -2.88
N GLU A 279 -2.20 13.34 -4.04
CA GLU A 279 -1.60 14.45 -4.79
C GLU A 279 -1.59 15.75 -3.97
N THR A 280 -2.68 16.08 -3.29
CA THR A 280 -2.74 17.24 -2.38
C THR A 280 -1.74 17.08 -1.23
N VAL A 281 -1.65 15.90 -0.61
CA VAL A 281 -0.65 15.64 0.46
C VAL A 281 0.77 15.89 -0.05
N LEU A 282 1.08 15.37 -1.24
CA LEU A 282 2.40 15.51 -1.85
C LEU A 282 2.71 16.98 -2.23
N ARG A 283 1.75 17.72 -2.78
CA ARG A 283 1.91 19.13 -3.15
C ARG A 283 2.08 20.06 -1.94
N ASN A 284 1.44 19.75 -0.82
CA ASN A 284 1.47 20.60 0.37
C ASN A 284 2.85 20.67 1.05
N ASN A 285 3.78 19.79 0.71
CA ASN A 285 5.12 19.80 1.25
C ASN A 285 6.14 19.90 0.12
N TRP A 286 6.80 21.06 0.03
CA TRP A 286 7.81 21.39 -0.99
C TRP A 286 8.95 20.35 -1.09
N ARG A 287 9.26 19.63 -0.01
CA ARG A 287 10.28 18.57 0.00
C ARG A 287 9.93 17.39 -0.89
N TYR A 288 8.65 17.25 -1.25
CA TYR A 288 8.15 16.19 -2.12
C TYR A 288 8.09 16.57 -3.60
N GLU A 289 8.65 17.70 -4.03
CA GLU A 289 8.56 18.12 -5.44
C GLU A 289 9.01 17.00 -6.41
N SER A 290 10.12 16.31 -6.08
CA SER A 290 10.60 15.17 -6.88
C SER A 290 9.66 13.95 -6.83
N PHE A 291 8.96 13.73 -5.71
CA PHE A 291 7.96 12.68 -5.56
C PHE A 291 6.68 13.02 -6.33
N VAL A 292 6.25 14.29 -6.32
CA VAL A 292 5.11 14.81 -7.08
C VAL A 292 5.33 14.59 -8.58
N GLN A 293 6.50 14.96 -9.10
CA GLN A 293 6.83 14.76 -10.51
C GLN A 293 6.82 13.28 -10.89
N LYS A 294 7.45 12.42 -10.08
CA LYS A 294 7.40 10.97 -10.29
C LYS A 294 5.97 10.44 -10.24
N PHE A 295 5.17 10.91 -9.29
CA PHE A 295 3.77 10.52 -9.15
C PHE A 295 2.90 10.93 -10.35
N TYR A 296 3.15 12.08 -10.99
CA TYR A 296 2.47 12.41 -12.24
C TYR A 296 2.86 11.50 -13.40
N LEU A 297 4.14 11.13 -13.47
CA LEU A 297 4.66 10.27 -14.54
C LEU A 297 4.18 8.82 -14.39
N THR A 298 4.21 8.27 -13.19
CA THR A 298 3.91 6.84 -12.93
C THR A 298 2.51 6.61 -12.39
N GLY A 299 1.91 7.60 -11.71
CA GLY A 299 0.74 7.39 -10.87
C GLY A 299 1.02 6.58 -9.59
N GLU A 300 2.29 6.36 -9.25
CA GLU A 300 2.71 5.51 -8.12
C GLU A 300 3.44 6.31 -7.05
N VAL A 301 3.08 6.07 -5.79
CA VAL A 301 3.83 6.56 -4.62
C VAL A 301 4.86 5.50 -4.25
N LYS A 302 6.13 5.77 -4.53
CA LYS A 302 7.24 4.91 -4.10
C LYS A 302 7.46 5.01 -2.59
N ALA A 303 7.90 3.91 -1.99
CA ALA A 303 8.16 3.78 -0.55
C ALA A 303 7.01 4.33 0.32
N PRO A 304 5.82 3.68 0.29
CA PRO A 304 4.63 4.13 1.01
C PRO A 304 4.86 4.40 2.50
N TYR A 305 5.73 3.62 3.12
CA TYR A 305 6.11 3.78 4.52
C TYR A 305 6.80 5.12 4.79
N LEU A 306 7.70 5.58 3.91
CA LEU A 306 8.34 6.90 4.01
C LEU A 306 7.32 8.01 3.80
N PHE A 307 6.42 7.86 2.82
CA PHE A 307 5.36 8.84 2.56
C PHE A 307 4.50 9.07 3.81
N ILE A 308 4.03 7.98 4.45
CA ILE A 308 3.24 8.09 5.69
C ILE A 308 4.09 8.64 6.84
N TYR A 309 5.34 8.18 6.99
CA TYR A 309 6.26 8.65 8.04
C TYR A 309 6.46 10.17 8.00
N HIS A 310 6.81 10.71 6.84
CA HIS A 310 7.10 12.14 6.70
C HIS A 310 5.83 13.01 6.66
N SER A 311 4.67 12.44 6.37
CA SER A 311 3.39 13.17 6.41
C SER A 311 2.78 13.26 7.81
N ARG A 312 3.34 12.57 8.82
CA ARG A 312 2.81 12.53 10.20
C ARG A 312 2.47 13.89 10.80
N PRO A 313 3.34 14.92 10.77
CA PRO A 313 3.07 16.17 11.48
C PRO A 313 1.80 16.88 10.98
N TYR A 314 1.43 16.64 9.72
CA TYR A 314 0.30 17.27 9.06
C TYR A 314 -0.87 16.32 8.84
N TRP A 315 -0.72 15.03 9.16
CA TRP A 315 -1.69 14.00 8.83
C TRP A 315 -3.03 14.23 9.52
N THR A 316 -3.02 14.65 10.78
CA THR A 316 -4.23 14.96 11.57
C THR A 316 -5.02 16.11 10.96
N ASN A 317 -4.34 17.22 10.63
CA ASN A 317 -4.94 18.39 9.98
C ASN A 317 -5.48 18.03 8.60
N LEU A 318 -4.72 17.25 7.85
CA LEU A 318 -5.14 16.79 6.53
C LEU A 318 -6.40 15.92 6.60
N LEU A 319 -6.49 15.03 7.59
CA LEU A 319 -7.68 14.23 7.81
C LEU A 319 -8.87 15.08 8.28
N SER A 320 -8.67 16.07 9.14
CA SER A 320 -9.76 16.92 9.65
C SER A 320 -10.36 17.82 8.55
N GLU A 321 -9.51 18.36 7.68
CA GLU A 321 -9.91 19.18 6.52
C GLU A 321 -10.51 18.33 5.39
N SER A 322 -10.13 17.05 5.29
CA SER A 322 -10.62 16.17 4.24
C SER A 322 -12.08 15.74 4.44
N PRO A 323 -12.88 15.66 3.36
CA PRO A 323 -14.20 15.05 3.38
C PRO A 323 -14.19 13.63 3.95
N ARG A 324 -15.26 13.23 4.64
CA ARG A 324 -15.37 11.93 5.33
C ARG A 324 -14.91 10.73 4.50
N ARG A 325 -15.35 10.63 3.25
CA ARG A 325 -14.97 9.51 2.36
C ARG A 325 -13.47 9.49 2.02
N ILE A 326 -12.86 10.66 1.86
CA ILE A 326 -11.42 10.77 1.59
C ILE A 326 -10.63 10.38 2.83
N ARG A 327 -11.09 10.85 4.01
CA ARG A 327 -10.54 10.47 5.31
C ARG A 327 -10.53 8.95 5.48
N GLU A 328 -11.66 8.29 5.21
CA GLU A 328 -11.78 6.83 5.26
C GLU A 328 -10.76 6.14 4.32
N HIS A 329 -10.62 6.60 3.07
CA HIS A 329 -9.65 6.02 2.13
C HIS A 329 -8.19 6.22 2.57
N LEU A 330 -7.84 7.43 3.03
CA LEU A 330 -6.49 7.73 3.55
C LEU A 330 -6.19 6.91 4.81
N THR A 331 -7.18 6.72 5.68
CA THR A 331 -7.06 5.85 6.86
C THR A 331 -6.77 4.40 6.45
N ILE A 332 -7.39 3.89 5.38
CA ILE A 332 -7.09 2.54 4.87
C ILE A 332 -5.64 2.44 4.37
N VAL A 333 -5.13 3.45 3.64
CA VAL A 333 -3.72 3.48 3.20
C VAL A 333 -2.78 3.50 4.40
N ALA A 334 -3.03 4.38 5.37
CA ALA A 334 -2.22 4.46 6.58
C ALA A 334 -2.24 3.15 7.37
N ARG A 335 -3.42 2.52 7.48
CA ARG A 335 -3.58 1.22 8.15
C ARG A 335 -2.76 0.14 7.45
N TYR A 336 -2.83 0.04 6.12
CA TYR A 336 -2.02 -0.89 5.34
C TYR A 336 -0.52 -0.73 5.64
N VAL A 337 -0.02 0.51 5.60
CA VAL A 337 1.39 0.80 5.88
C VAL A 337 1.76 0.44 7.32
N LEU A 338 0.94 0.82 8.30
CA LEU A 338 1.20 0.54 9.70
C LEU A 338 1.17 -0.97 9.99
N GLN A 339 0.27 -1.73 9.39
CA GLN A 339 0.20 -3.18 9.57
C GLN A 339 1.42 -3.89 8.97
N ASN A 340 1.87 -3.51 7.78
CA ASN A 340 2.97 -4.19 7.09
C ASN A 340 4.36 -3.78 7.59
N TYR A 341 4.50 -2.56 8.13
CA TYR A 341 5.78 -2.00 8.55
C TYR A 341 5.84 -1.70 10.06
N ARG A 342 4.93 -2.29 10.85
CA ARG A 342 4.81 -2.04 12.29
C ARG A 342 6.15 -2.19 13.02
N HIS A 343 6.87 -3.27 12.73
CA HIS A 343 8.17 -3.55 13.37
C HIS A 343 9.25 -2.52 13.04
N ASP A 344 9.31 -2.07 11.79
CA ASP A 344 10.32 -1.09 11.34
C ASP A 344 10.00 0.32 11.84
N ILE A 345 8.72 0.60 12.07
CA ILE A 345 8.23 1.93 12.37
C ILE A 345 8.02 2.16 13.89
N CYS A 346 7.69 1.12 14.66
CA CYS A 346 7.29 1.21 16.08
C CYS A 346 8.33 1.90 16.97
N PHE A 347 9.63 1.81 16.65
CA PHE A 347 10.66 2.49 17.44
C PHE A 347 10.50 4.03 17.47
N SER A 348 9.71 4.61 16.56
CA SER A 348 9.48 6.06 16.46
C SER A 348 8.04 6.53 16.76
N LEU A 349 7.08 5.60 16.92
CA LEU A 349 5.65 5.93 16.86
C LEU A 349 4.90 5.98 18.18
N GLU A 350 5.35 5.23 19.20
CA GLU A 350 4.68 5.19 20.51
C GLU A 350 4.66 6.56 21.20
N THR A 351 5.61 7.44 20.91
CA THR A 351 5.67 8.81 21.42
C THR A 351 4.73 9.78 20.70
N PHE A 352 4.40 9.54 19.43
CA PHE A 352 3.63 10.50 18.61
C PHE A 352 2.11 10.37 18.80
N TRP A 353 1.58 9.14 18.87
CA TRP A 353 0.13 8.92 19.01
C TRP A 353 -0.37 9.07 20.45
N SER A 354 0.52 8.94 21.44
CA SER A 354 0.21 9.12 22.87
C SER A 354 -0.06 10.58 23.26
N HIS A 355 0.48 11.56 22.52
CA HIS A 355 0.41 12.97 22.91
C HIS A 355 -0.59 13.83 22.11
N GLY A 356 -1.07 13.37 20.94
CA GLY A 356 -1.90 14.19 20.05
C GLY A 356 -3.37 13.77 19.90
N LEU A 357 -3.77 12.60 20.41
CA LEU A 357 -5.08 12.01 20.12
C LEU A 357 -5.73 11.27 21.31
N THR A 358 -5.36 11.58 22.55
CA THR A 358 -5.97 10.98 23.74
C THR A 358 -7.48 11.23 23.87
N VAL A 359 -8.06 12.21 23.16
CA VAL A 359 -9.50 12.50 23.23
C VAL A 359 -10.33 11.88 22.08
N SER A 360 -9.72 11.35 21.01
CA SER A 360 -10.52 10.77 19.90
C SER A 360 -10.05 9.40 19.41
N ILE A 361 -8.83 8.96 19.73
CA ILE A 361 -8.42 7.57 19.50
C ILE A 361 -9.17 6.63 20.45
N GLY A 362 -9.46 7.01 21.69
CA GLY A 362 -10.32 6.19 22.56
C GLY A 362 -11.65 5.82 21.88
N ALA A 363 -12.28 6.76 21.17
CA ALA A 363 -13.54 6.55 20.46
C ALA A 363 -13.38 5.86 19.08
N LEU A 364 -12.23 6.02 18.42
CA LEU A 364 -11.93 5.38 17.13
C LEU A 364 -11.43 3.94 17.32
N TRP A 365 -10.78 3.62 18.44
CA TRP A 365 -10.38 2.27 18.84
C TRP A 365 -11.51 1.53 19.58
N GLN A 366 -12.39 2.21 20.33
CA GLN A 366 -13.65 1.62 20.81
C GLN A 366 -14.64 1.29 19.68
N ASN A 367 -14.64 2.04 18.57
CA ASN A 367 -15.41 1.69 17.36
C ASN A 367 -14.71 0.67 16.45
N LEU A 368 -13.45 0.32 16.71
CA LEU A 368 -12.66 -0.62 15.89
C LEU A 368 -12.19 -1.87 16.68
N GLY A 369 -12.71 -2.10 17.89
CA GLY A 369 -12.60 -3.38 18.59
C GLY A 369 -11.19 -3.85 18.96
N LEU A 370 -10.17 -3.00 18.90
CA LEU A 370 -8.78 -3.38 19.16
C LEU A 370 -8.27 -2.71 20.44
N ARG A 371 -7.86 -3.51 21.43
CA ARG A 371 -7.15 -3.10 22.64
C ARG A 371 -5.79 -3.77 22.74
#